data_AF-A0A1Q8AD08-F1
#
_entry.id   AF-A0A1Q8AD08-F1
#
_cell.length_a   1.000
_cell.length_b   1.000
_cell.length_c   1.000
_cell.angle_alpha   90.00
_cell.angle_beta   90.00
_cell.angle_gamma   90.00
#
_symmetry.space_group_name_H-M   'P 1'
#
loop_
_entity.id
_entity.type
_entity.pdbx_description
1 polymer ?
#
loop_
_entity_poly.entity_id
_entity_poly.type
_entity_poly.pdbx_seq_one_letter_code
_entity_poly.pdbx_strand_id
1 'polypeptide(L)'
;MKNKILVAAIAAVTLAIAASLLAGTLSLPVMVPAILRWLAILLIAVHATTRRSLTGWILVGLLAGAEVGHDWPQVAVNLQFLGTIFLRLIKVIIAPLLFSVLVVGIAGHANLKKVGRLAIKSLIYFEIVSTIAMLIGLAAINISRAGEGVHLPSTSAREPLNLSPHSAAQLITDIFPENIAKSVAEGQVLQVVVFSILFAMALVLVPETKRRPMLAFAESLSETMFKFTNIVMYAAPIGVFGAVAYTVGHLGLEVFLPLLKLLATLYVALTIFIVGVLVPILHFARIPMKAFFQAATEPVSIGFATASSEATLPRAMENMEGLGVPRETVAFVLPTGYSFNMDGASLYQSLALIFVVQAAGLHVTFGQQVIML
;
A
#
# COMPACT_ATOMS: atom_id res chain seq x y z
N MET A 1 5.19 25.65 -22.73
CA MET A 1 3.85 25.54 -22.11
C MET A 1 3.82 24.62 -20.90
N LYS A 2 4.33 23.39 -20.96
CA LYS A 2 4.25 22.37 -19.87
C LYS A 2 4.83 22.81 -18.51
N ASN A 3 6.00 23.46 -18.48
CA ASN A 3 6.58 23.98 -17.22
C ASN A 3 5.83 25.18 -16.65
N LYS A 4 5.19 26.02 -17.49
CA LYS A 4 4.40 27.17 -17.03
C LYS A 4 3.13 26.72 -16.30
N ILE A 5 2.49 25.64 -16.77
CA ILE A 5 1.30 25.05 -16.14
C ILE A 5 1.66 24.40 -14.80
N LEU A 6 2.82 23.72 -14.70
CA LEU A 6 3.29 23.15 -13.43
C LEU A 6 3.57 24.22 -12.39
N VAL A 7 4.27 25.30 -12.78
CA VAL A 7 4.55 26.44 -11.91
C VAL A 7 3.25 27.12 -11.47
N ALA A 8 2.27 27.26 -12.36
CA ALA A 8 0.95 27.80 -12.03
C ALA A 8 0.17 26.89 -11.06
N ALA A 9 0.22 25.57 -11.24
CA ALA A 9 -0.42 24.61 -10.34
C ALA A 9 0.22 24.63 -8.94
N ILE A 10 1.56 24.65 -8.86
CA ILE A 10 2.28 24.76 -7.59
C ILE A 10 1.92 26.09 -6.90
N ALA A 11 1.99 27.21 -7.61
CA ALA A 11 1.63 28.51 -7.07
C ALA A 11 0.18 28.55 -6.58
N ALA A 12 -0.77 27.95 -7.32
CA ALA A 12 -2.17 27.87 -6.91
C ALA A 12 -2.37 27.00 -5.67
N VAL A 13 -1.68 25.86 -5.55
CA VAL A 13 -1.69 25.02 -4.33
C VAL A 13 -1.12 25.79 -3.15
N THR A 14 0.01 26.48 -3.32
CA THR A 14 0.62 27.29 -2.25
C THR A 14 -0.30 28.43 -1.82
N LEU A 15 -0.95 29.12 -2.78
CA LEU A 15 -1.95 30.15 -2.51
C LEU A 15 -3.19 29.61 -1.81
N ALA A 16 -3.68 28.43 -2.21
CA ALA A 16 -4.83 27.79 -1.58
C ALA A 16 -4.52 27.38 -0.12
N ILE A 17 -3.35 26.80 0.13
CA ILE A 17 -2.89 26.43 1.48
C ILE A 17 -2.72 27.69 2.34
N ALA A 18 -2.05 28.74 1.81
CA ALA A 18 -1.86 30.00 2.52
C ALA A 18 -3.20 30.68 2.84
N ALA A 19 -4.13 30.73 1.89
CA ALA A 19 -5.47 31.31 2.09
C ALA A 19 -6.29 30.52 3.12
N SER A 20 -6.22 29.18 3.12
CA SER A 20 -6.90 28.33 4.10
C SER A 20 -6.32 28.49 5.52
N LEU A 21 -4.99 28.63 5.65
CA LEU A 21 -4.34 28.85 6.95
C LEU A 21 -4.59 30.27 7.49
N LEU A 22 -4.65 31.26 6.61
CA LEU A 22 -4.84 32.66 6.95
C LEU A 22 -6.32 33.08 7.07
N ALA A 23 -7.26 32.24 6.64
CA ALA A 23 -8.70 32.53 6.65
C ALA A 23 -9.21 32.95 8.02
N GLY A 24 -8.73 32.30 9.10
CA GLY A 24 -9.09 32.65 10.48
C GLY A 24 -8.49 33.98 10.96
N THR A 25 -7.33 34.38 10.43
CA THR A 25 -6.63 35.61 10.82
C THR A 25 -7.02 36.84 9.99
N LEU A 26 -7.40 36.65 8.73
CA LEU A 26 -7.72 37.71 7.77
C LEU A 26 -9.23 37.90 7.54
N SER A 27 -10.08 37.20 8.30
CA SER A 27 -11.54 37.30 8.19
C SER A 27 -12.06 37.09 6.76
N LEU A 28 -11.38 36.23 6.00
CA LEU A 28 -11.75 35.97 4.60
C LEU A 28 -13.10 35.24 4.55
N PRO A 29 -13.98 35.56 3.58
CA PRO A 29 -15.20 34.77 3.36
C PRO A 29 -14.83 33.31 3.11
N VAL A 30 -15.54 32.39 3.77
CA VAL A 30 -15.28 30.92 3.71
C VAL A 30 -15.23 30.39 2.27
N MET A 31 -15.91 31.05 1.33
CA MET A 31 -15.91 30.70 -0.09
C MET A 31 -14.57 30.94 -0.79
N VAL A 32 -13.76 31.90 -0.34
CA VAL A 32 -12.50 32.28 -1.03
C VAL A 32 -11.45 31.15 -0.94
N PRO A 33 -11.15 30.58 0.23
CA PRO A 33 -10.27 29.41 0.32
C PRO A 33 -10.80 28.19 -0.44
N ALA A 34 -12.12 27.96 -0.43
CA ALA A 34 -12.74 26.87 -1.17
C ALA A 34 -12.53 27.01 -2.69
N ILE A 35 -12.82 28.19 -3.25
CA ILE A 35 -12.62 28.45 -4.69
C ILE A 35 -11.15 28.27 -5.09
N LEU A 36 -10.21 28.73 -4.26
CA LEU A 36 -8.78 28.58 -4.52
C LEU A 36 -8.33 27.11 -4.53
N ARG A 37 -8.82 26.28 -3.60
CA ARG A 37 -8.55 24.83 -3.57
C ARG A 37 -9.06 24.14 -4.83
N TRP A 38 -10.31 24.40 -5.22
CA TRP A 38 -10.91 23.85 -6.44
C TRP A 38 -10.19 24.32 -7.72
N LEU A 39 -9.76 25.57 -7.78
CA LEU A 39 -8.99 26.11 -8.90
C LEU A 39 -7.60 25.47 -9.00
N ALA A 40 -6.94 25.21 -7.87
CA ALA A 40 -5.68 24.48 -7.83
C ALA A 40 -5.82 23.05 -8.38
N ILE A 41 -6.88 22.32 -7.97
CA ILE A 41 -7.16 20.97 -8.48
C ILE A 41 -7.44 21.00 -9.98
N LEU A 42 -8.20 21.97 -10.47
CA LEU A 42 -8.50 22.11 -11.89
C LEU A 42 -7.22 22.36 -12.71
N LEU A 43 -6.29 23.17 -12.20
CA LEU A 43 -4.98 23.37 -12.84
C LEU A 43 -4.13 22.09 -12.86
N ILE A 44 -4.16 21.30 -11.79
CA ILE A 44 -3.50 19.98 -11.75
C ILE A 44 -4.16 19.02 -12.74
N ALA A 45 -5.48 19.03 -12.87
CA ALA A 45 -6.22 18.21 -13.85
C ALA A 45 -5.87 18.59 -15.30
N VAL A 46 -5.76 19.89 -15.58
CA VAL A 46 -5.28 20.39 -16.88
C VAL A 46 -3.84 19.91 -17.13
N HIS A 47 -2.97 19.98 -16.13
CA HIS A 47 -1.60 19.46 -16.23
C HIS A 47 -1.59 17.95 -16.53
N ALA A 48 -2.35 17.16 -15.77
CA ALA A 48 -2.47 15.71 -15.95
C ALA A 48 -2.95 15.34 -17.36
N THR A 49 -3.95 16.07 -17.87
CA THR A 49 -4.49 15.90 -19.23
C THR A 49 -3.40 16.13 -20.29
N THR A 50 -2.60 17.19 -20.15
CA THR A 50 -1.52 17.49 -21.12
C THR A 50 -0.36 16.48 -21.10
N ARG A 51 -0.19 15.74 -20.00
CA ARG A 51 0.82 14.68 -19.85
C ARG A 51 0.31 13.30 -20.26
N ARG A 52 -1.02 13.11 -20.39
CA ARG A 52 -1.67 11.80 -20.54
C ARG A 52 -1.16 10.76 -19.53
N SER A 53 -0.79 11.22 -18.34
CA SER A 53 -0.20 10.36 -17.31
C SER A 53 -1.28 9.87 -16.35
N LEU A 54 -1.42 8.56 -16.21
CA LEU A 54 -2.38 7.96 -15.29
C LEU A 54 -2.09 8.36 -13.83
N THR A 55 -0.81 8.38 -13.43
CA THR A 55 -0.37 8.86 -12.12
C THR A 55 -0.86 10.28 -11.81
N GLY A 56 -0.83 11.17 -12.80
CA GLY A 56 -1.35 12.53 -12.65
C GLY A 56 -2.85 12.56 -12.40
N TRP A 57 -3.61 11.69 -13.06
CA TRP A 57 -5.05 11.57 -12.83
C TRP A 57 -5.38 10.92 -11.48
N ILE A 58 -4.57 9.97 -11.01
CA ILE A 58 -4.72 9.40 -9.67
C ILE A 58 -4.51 10.49 -8.61
N LEU A 59 -3.51 11.35 -8.76
CA LEU A 59 -3.30 12.51 -7.87
C LEU A 59 -4.46 13.50 -7.92
N VAL A 60 -5.03 13.77 -9.10
CA VAL A 60 -6.23 14.60 -9.24
C VAL A 60 -7.41 13.97 -8.50
N GLY A 61 -7.64 12.66 -8.67
CA GLY A 61 -8.69 11.92 -7.99
C GLY A 61 -8.51 11.97 -6.48
N LEU A 62 -7.28 11.79 -5.98
CA LEU A 62 -6.93 11.87 -4.57
C LEU A 62 -7.28 13.26 -3.98
N LEU A 63 -6.79 14.33 -4.61
CA LEU A 63 -7.01 15.70 -4.14
C LEU A 63 -8.50 16.08 -4.23
N ALA A 64 -9.15 15.80 -5.36
CA ALA A 64 -10.58 16.06 -5.53
C ALA A 64 -11.41 15.26 -4.51
N GLY A 65 -11.03 14.02 -4.23
CA GLY A 65 -11.71 13.17 -3.24
C GLY A 65 -11.60 13.77 -1.85
N ALA A 66 -10.39 14.17 -1.45
CA ALA A 66 -10.16 14.81 -0.16
C ALA A 66 -10.98 16.11 0.01
N GLU A 67 -11.02 16.96 -1.02
CA GLU A 67 -11.81 18.19 -0.99
C GLU A 67 -13.32 17.91 -0.93
N VAL A 68 -13.84 16.92 -1.68
CA VAL A 68 -15.26 16.53 -1.58
C VAL A 68 -15.59 15.98 -0.20
N GLY A 69 -14.70 15.16 0.37
CA GLY A 69 -14.82 14.65 1.74
C GLY A 69 -14.88 15.76 2.77
N HIS A 70 -14.13 16.84 2.56
CA HIS A 70 -14.10 17.99 3.45
C HIS A 70 -15.31 18.91 3.29
N ASP A 71 -15.61 19.32 2.05
CA ASP A 71 -16.62 20.35 1.77
C ASP A 71 -18.05 19.79 1.79
N TRP A 72 -18.22 18.52 1.41
CA TRP A 72 -19.52 17.83 1.39
C TRP A 72 -19.47 16.43 2.02
N PRO A 73 -19.24 16.31 3.35
CA PRO A 73 -19.09 15.01 4.02
C PRO A 73 -20.28 14.07 3.80
N GLN A 74 -21.51 14.59 3.83
CA GLN A 74 -22.72 13.78 3.61
C GLN A 74 -22.79 13.16 2.21
N VAL A 75 -22.30 13.85 1.19
CA VAL A 75 -22.21 13.29 -0.16
C VAL A 75 -21.05 12.30 -0.23
N ALA A 76 -19.92 12.66 0.38
CA ALA A 76 -18.69 11.90 0.31
C ALA A 76 -18.80 10.48 0.91
N VAL A 77 -19.55 10.32 2.01
CA VAL A 77 -19.80 9.01 2.62
C VAL A 77 -20.52 8.07 1.63
N ASN A 78 -21.37 8.61 0.76
CA ASN A 78 -22.08 7.82 -0.25
C ASN A 78 -21.21 7.44 -1.46
N LEU A 79 -19.97 7.94 -1.56
CA LEU A 79 -19.06 7.66 -2.68
C LEU A 79 -18.18 6.42 -2.47
N GLN A 80 -18.29 5.75 -1.31
CA GLN A 80 -17.49 4.56 -0.97
C GLN A 80 -17.58 3.46 -2.03
N PHE A 81 -18.74 3.31 -2.68
CA PHE A 81 -18.96 2.28 -3.70
C PHE A 81 -17.97 2.37 -4.87
N LEU A 82 -17.50 3.58 -5.24
CA LEU A 82 -16.52 3.75 -6.31
C LEU A 82 -15.18 3.09 -5.95
N GLY A 83 -14.71 3.32 -4.72
CA GLY A 83 -13.51 2.66 -4.19
C GLY A 83 -13.69 1.15 -4.10
N THR A 84 -14.85 0.70 -3.61
CA THR A 84 -15.17 -0.74 -3.51
C THR A 84 -15.20 -1.43 -4.87
N ILE A 85 -15.79 -0.81 -5.90
CA ILE A 85 -15.77 -1.35 -7.27
C ILE A 85 -14.34 -1.48 -7.76
N PHE A 86 -13.53 -0.43 -7.61
CA PHE A 86 -12.13 -0.46 -8.03
C PHE A 86 -11.34 -1.58 -7.35
N LEU A 87 -11.46 -1.73 -6.02
CA LEU A 87 -10.81 -2.82 -5.29
C LEU A 87 -11.26 -4.19 -5.77
N ARG A 88 -12.56 -4.40 -6.05
CA ARG A 88 -13.07 -5.66 -6.60
C ARG A 88 -12.48 -5.98 -7.98
N LEU A 89 -12.30 -4.98 -8.83
CA LEU A 89 -11.67 -5.16 -10.14
C LEU A 89 -10.19 -5.59 -10.00
N ILE A 90 -9.46 -5.04 -9.03
CA ILE A 90 -8.10 -5.47 -8.74
C ILE A 90 -8.06 -6.90 -8.21
N LYS A 91 -8.95 -7.26 -7.28
CA LYS A 91 -9.01 -8.61 -6.69
C LYS A 91 -9.11 -9.72 -7.75
N VAL A 92 -9.89 -9.50 -8.81
CA VAL A 92 -10.07 -10.47 -9.90
C VAL A 92 -8.78 -10.69 -10.71
N ILE A 93 -7.88 -9.71 -10.75
CA ILE A 93 -6.61 -9.81 -11.49
C ILE A 93 -5.59 -10.69 -10.75
N ILE A 94 -5.57 -10.62 -9.42
CA ILE A 94 -4.42 -11.08 -8.63
C ILE A 94 -4.17 -12.57 -8.77
N ALA A 95 -5.16 -13.43 -8.51
CA ALA A 95 -4.92 -14.87 -8.55
C ALA A 95 -4.48 -15.38 -9.93
N PRO A 96 -5.15 -15.04 -11.05
CA PRO A 96 -4.69 -15.44 -12.39
C PRO A 96 -3.31 -14.89 -12.76
N LEU A 97 -3.01 -13.63 -12.39
CA LEU A 97 -1.72 -13.00 -12.64
C LEU A 97 -0.61 -13.71 -11.87
N LEU A 98 -0.81 -13.94 -10.56
CA LEU A 98 0.17 -14.63 -9.72
C LEU A 98 0.46 -16.04 -10.22
N PHE A 99 -0.58 -16.81 -10.51
CA PHE A 99 -0.44 -18.16 -11.04
C PHE A 99 0.36 -18.16 -12.34
N SER A 100 -0.06 -17.35 -13.32
CA SER A 100 0.59 -17.33 -14.62
C SER A 100 2.05 -16.87 -14.55
N VAL A 101 2.36 -15.78 -13.86
CA VAL A 101 3.73 -15.24 -13.78
C VAL A 101 4.66 -16.19 -13.00
N LEU A 102 4.18 -16.83 -11.92
CA LEU A 102 4.98 -17.81 -11.17
C LEU A 102 5.25 -19.07 -11.99
N VAL A 103 4.24 -19.59 -12.69
CA VAL A 103 4.40 -20.77 -13.55
C VAL A 103 5.40 -20.47 -14.67
N VAL A 104 5.28 -19.31 -15.34
CA VAL A 104 6.22 -18.87 -16.37
C VAL A 104 7.63 -18.69 -15.81
N GLY A 105 7.76 -18.01 -14.67
CA GLY A 105 9.05 -17.73 -14.05
C GLY A 105 9.81 -18.98 -13.63
N ILE A 106 9.12 -19.93 -12.99
CA ILE A 106 9.75 -21.14 -12.43
C ILE A 106 9.89 -22.23 -13.50
N ALA A 107 8.81 -22.55 -14.22
CA ALA A 107 8.82 -23.65 -15.17
C ALA A 107 9.48 -23.30 -16.51
N GLY A 108 9.56 -22.01 -16.86
CA GLY A 108 10.25 -21.54 -18.07
C GLY A 108 11.78 -21.65 -18.01
N HIS A 109 12.38 -21.60 -16.81
CA HIS A 109 13.85 -21.54 -16.65
C HIS A 109 14.48 -22.74 -15.92
N ALA A 110 13.72 -23.79 -15.61
CA ALA A 110 14.18 -25.09 -15.08
C ALA A 110 15.21 -25.07 -13.91
N ASN A 111 15.36 -23.96 -13.17
CA ASN A 111 16.36 -23.83 -12.11
C ASN A 111 15.71 -23.65 -10.73
N LEU A 112 15.16 -24.73 -10.20
CA LEU A 112 14.52 -24.77 -8.87
C LEU A 112 15.47 -24.35 -7.73
N LYS A 113 16.78 -24.60 -7.86
CA LYS A 113 17.78 -24.16 -6.88
C LYS A 113 17.86 -22.63 -6.78
N LYS A 114 17.70 -21.93 -7.90
CA LYS A 114 17.69 -20.46 -7.94
C LYS A 114 16.47 -19.90 -7.21
N VAL A 115 15.29 -20.51 -7.42
CA VAL A 115 14.03 -20.11 -6.77
C VAL A 115 14.11 -20.28 -5.25
N GLY A 116 14.57 -21.43 -4.75
CA GLY A 116 14.72 -21.65 -3.30
C GLY A 116 15.72 -20.68 -2.65
N ARG A 117 16.83 -20.35 -3.33
CA ARG A 117 17.79 -19.35 -2.87
C ARG A 117 17.18 -17.95 -2.81
N LEU A 118 16.37 -17.60 -3.81
CA LEU A 118 15.65 -16.32 -3.83
C LEU A 118 14.66 -16.23 -2.67
N ALA A 119 13.92 -17.31 -2.38
CA ALA A 119 12.97 -17.36 -1.28
C ALA A 119 13.62 -17.08 0.08
N ILE A 120 14.69 -17.82 0.40
CA ILE A 120 15.40 -17.65 1.67
C ILE A 120 16.00 -16.25 1.78
N LYS A 121 16.64 -15.74 0.71
CA LYS A 121 17.20 -14.38 0.72
C LYS A 121 16.14 -13.31 0.95
N SER A 122 14.96 -13.46 0.35
CA SER A 122 13.86 -12.50 0.50
C SER A 122 13.28 -12.54 1.90
N LEU A 123 13.05 -13.73 2.46
CA LEU A 123 12.51 -13.88 3.82
C LEU A 123 13.47 -13.31 4.88
N ILE A 124 14.77 -13.59 4.77
CA ILE A 124 15.78 -12.99 5.65
C ILE A 124 15.79 -11.46 5.51
N TYR A 125 15.71 -10.95 4.29
CA TYR A 125 15.64 -9.51 4.05
C TYR A 125 14.38 -8.91 4.69
N PHE A 126 13.21 -9.52 4.51
CA PHE A 126 11.94 -9.05 5.08
C PHE A 126 12.00 -9.00 6.60
N GLU A 127 12.44 -10.09 7.22
CA GLU A 127 12.54 -10.18 8.68
C GLU A 127 13.44 -9.08 9.26
N ILE A 128 14.62 -8.89 8.67
CA ILE A 128 15.58 -7.87 9.14
C ILE A 128 15.00 -6.46 8.98
N VAL A 129 14.41 -6.16 7.82
CA VAL A 129 13.91 -4.81 7.53
C VAL A 129 12.65 -4.49 8.33
N SER A 130 11.73 -5.44 8.48
CA SER A 130 10.54 -5.30 9.33
C SER A 130 10.92 -5.13 10.81
N THR A 131 11.91 -5.88 11.30
CA THR A 131 12.43 -5.70 12.67
C THR A 131 12.97 -4.29 12.87
N ILE A 132 13.76 -3.77 11.93
CA ILE A 132 14.27 -2.39 11.98
C ILE A 132 13.11 -1.38 11.95
N ALA A 133 12.08 -1.62 11.14
CA ALA A 133 10.89 -0.77 11.06
C ALA A 133 10.15 -0.70 12.41
N MET A 134 9.96 -1.83 13.08
CA MET A 134 9.34 -1.92 14.41
C MET A 134 10.17 -1.19 15.48
N LEU A 135 11.50 -1.34 15.45
CA LEU A 135 12.38 -0.62 16.38
C LEU A 135 12.33 0.89 16.17
N ILE A 136 12.24 1.37 14.93
CA ILE A 136 12.06 2.80 14.62
C ILE A 136 10.70 3.28 15.14
N GLY A 137 9.62 2.51 14.93
CA GLY A 137 8.29 2.84 15.44
C GLY A 137 8.26 2.92 16.97
N LEU A 138 8.88 1.95 17.65
CA LEU A 138 9.03 1.93 19.10
C LEU A 138 9.85 3.13 19.61
N ALA A 139 10.97 3.45 18.97
CA ALA A 139 11.77 4.62 19.35
C ALA A 139 10.96 5.91 19.17
N ALA A 140 10.26 6.05 18.04
CA ALA A 140 9.48 7.25 17.72
C ALA A 140 8.38 7.51 18.75
N ILE A 141 7.63 6.49 19.17
CA ILE A 141 6.55 6.65 20.16
C ILE A 141 7.05 6.90 21.59
N ASN A 142 8.20 6.32 21.96
CA ASN A 142 8.83 6.61 23.26
C ASN A 142 9.37 8.04 23.33
N ILE A 143 9.85 8.59 22.21
CA ILE A 143 10.31 9.98 22.11
C ILE A 143 9.13 10.93 22.08
N SER A 144 8.13 10.67 21.23
CA SER A 144 7.01 11.59 21.06
C SER A 144 6.04 11.56 22.23
N ARG A 145 5.92 10.42 22.91
CA ARG A 145 4.95 10.18 24.00
C ARG A 145 3.54 10.55 23.56
N ALA A 146 3.15 10.10 22.37
CA ALA A 146 1.94 10.57 21.72
C ALA A 146 0.65 10.18 22.47
N GLY A 147 0.68 9.14 23.30
CA GLY A 147 -0.48 8.69 24.08
C GLY A 147 -0.64 9.38 25.44
N GLU A 148 0.36 10.12 25.92
CA GLU A 148 0.24 10.86 27.18
C GLU A 148 -0.76 12.02 27.02
N GLY A 149 -1.70 12.13 27.96
CA GLY A 149 -2.74 13.17 27.96
C GLY A 149 -3.98 12.86 27.11
N VAL A 150 -4.08 11.65 26.55
CA VAL A 150 -5.31 11.18 25.89
C VAL A 150 -6.33 10.77 26.95
N HIS A 151 -7.45 11.50 27.03
CA HIS A 151 -8.57 11.13 27.90
C HIS A 151 -9.49 10.14 27.18
N LEU A 152 -9.39 8.86 27.54
CA LEU A 152 -10.30 7.84 27.03
C LEU A 152 -11.71 8.06 27.63
N PRO A 153 -12.79 7.99 26.81
CA PRO A 153 -14.15 8.03 27.34
C PRO A 153 -14.38 6.89 28.33
N SER A 154 -14.96 7.18 29.48
CA SER A 154 -15.23 6.23 30.57
C SER A 154 -16.33 5.20 30.25
N THR A 155 -16.96 5.29 29.07
CA THR A 155 -18.11 4.47 28.63
C THR A 155 -17.75 3.32 27.69
N SER A 156 -16.47 3.05 27.43
CA SER A 156 -16.07 1.91 26.61
C SER A 156 -16.45 0.60 27.29
N ALA A 157 -17.53 -0.02 26.83
CA ALA A 157 -17.90 -1.38 27.22
C ALA A 157 -16.68 -2.28 27.06
N ARG A 158 -16.32 -3.00 28.13
CA ARG A 158 -15.28 -4.03 28.08
C ARG A 158 -15.83 -5.19 27.24
N GLU A 159 -15.65 -5.12 25.92
CA GLU A 159 -15.88 -6.31 25.11
C GLU A 159 -14.94 -7.42 25.60
N PRO A 160 -15.44 -8.65 25.79
CA PRO A 160 -14.58 -9.77 26.12
C PRO A 160 -13.56 -9.96 24.98
N LEU A 161 -12.27 -9.82 25.31
CA LEU A 161 -11.19 -10.15 24.39
C LEU A 161 -11.25 -11.65 24.11
N ASN A 162 -11.75 -12.04 22.94
CA ASN A 162 -11.58 -13.39 22.41
C ASN A 162 -10.11 -13.59 22.04
N LEU A 163 -9.28 -13.86 23.05
CA LEU A 163 -7.89 -14.24 22.90
C LEU A 163 -7.84 -15.71 22.44
N SER A 164 -8.23 -15.98 21.19
CA SER A 164 -7.88 -17.24 20.54
C SER A 164 -6.39 -17.16 20.18
N PRO A 165 -5.49 -17.85 20.90
CA PRO A 165 -4.08 -17.81 20.57
C PRO A 165 -3.92 -18.51 19.23
N HIS A 166 -3.45 -17.79 18.21
CA HIS A 166 -3.01 -18.46 16.98
C HIS A 166 -1.79 -19.28 17.34
N SER A 167 -1.91 -20.61 17.32
CA SER A 167 -0.76 -21.46 17.56
C SER A 167 0.24 -21.31 16.40
N ALA A 168 1.53 -21.41 16.68
CA ALA A 168 2.55 -21.42 15.62
C ALA A 168 2.28 -22.54 14.59
N ALA A 169 1.70 -23.66 15.03
CA ALA A 169 1.27 -24.74 14.14
C ALA A 169 0.17 -24.27 13.18
N GLN A 170 -0.81 -23.52 13.66
CA GLN A 170 -1.90 -22.98 12.84
C GLN A 170 -1.38 -21.99 11.81
N LEU A 171 -0.47 -21.09 12.20
CA LEU A 171 0.18 -20.17 11.26
C LEU A 171 0.90 -20.92 10.13
N ILE A 172 1.59 -22.02 10.45
CA ILE A 172 2.27 -22.85 9.43
C ILE A 172 1.26 -23.55 8.53
N THR A 173 0.18 -24.12 9.09
CA THR A 173 -0.84 -24.81 8.28
C THR A 173 -1.58 -23.86 7.35
N ASP A 174 -1.83 -22.61 7.77
CA ASP A 174 -2.56 -21.60 6.99
C ASP A 174 -1.80 -21.13 5.74
N ILE A 175 -0.49 -21.41 5.68
CA ILE A 175 0.33 -21.16 4.47
C ILE A 175 -0.06 -22.11 3.33
N PHE A 176 -0.51 -23.33 3.67
CA PHE A 176 -0.80 -24.37 2.69
C PHE A 176 -2.29 -24.37 2.34
N PRO A 177 -2.67 -24.23 1.05
CA PRO A 177 -4.06 -24.27 0.64
C PRO A 177 -4.67 -25.66 0.85
N GLU A 178 -5.84 -25.71 1.48
CA GLU A 178 -6.69 -26.91 1.45
C GLU A 178 -7.42 -27.05 0.09
N ASN A 179 -7.76 -25.92 -0.54
CA ASN A 179 -8.47 -25.88 -1.81
C ASN A 179 -8.16 -24.56 -2.55
N ILE A 180 -7.60 -24.67 -3.76
CA ILE A 180 -7.22 -23.48 -4.54
C ILE A 180 -8.40 -22.57 -4.88
N ALA A 181 -9.57 -23.12 -5.19
CA ALA A 181 -10.74 -22.30 -5.52
C ALA A 181 -11.21 -21.49 -4.31
N LYS A 182 -11.13 -22.09 -3.10
CA LYS A 182 -11.39 -21.39 -1.85
C LYS A 182 -10.36 -20.28 -1.59
N SER A 183 -9.08 -20.58 -1.71
CA SER A 183 -8.01 -19.59 -1.51
C SER A 183 -8.16 -18.39 -2.46
N VAL A 184 -8.56 -18.62 -3.71
CA VAL A 184 -8.85 -17.55 -4.68
C VAL A 184 -10.11 -16.77 -4.29
N ALA A 185 -11.19 -17.45 -3.91
CA ALA A 185 -12.44 -16.80 -3.54
C ALA A 185 -12.29 -15.93 -2.27
N GLU A 186 -11.48 -16.37 -1.31
CA GLU A 186 -11.24 -15.70 -0.03
C GLU A 186 -10.10 -14.67 -0.09
N GLY A 187 -9.39 -14.54 -1.23
CA GLY A 187 -8.29 -13.59 -1.37
C GLY A 187 -7.04 -13.98 -0.59
N GLN A 188 -6.82 -15.28 -0.35
CA GLN A 188 -5.64 -15.79 0.35
C GLN A 188 -4.43 -15.85 -0.59
N VAL A 189 -3.85 -14.67 -0.86
CA VAL A 189 -2.74 -14.46 -1.79
C VAL A 189 -1.58 -15.41 -1.53
N LEU A 190 -1.17 -15.57 -0.27
CA LEU A 190 -0.06 -16.44 0.10
C LEU A 190 -0.29 -17.90 -0.31
N GLN A 191 -1.49 -18.42 -0.07
CA GLN A 191 -1.84 -19.78 -0.45
C GLN A 191 -1.84 -19.98 -1.97
N VAL A 192 -2.30 -18.97 -2.74
CA VAL A 192 -2.23 -18.97 -4.20
C VAL A 192 -0.77 -19.01 -4.68
N VAL A 193 0.14 -18.28 -4.03
CA VAL A 193 1.58 -18.32 -4.32
C VAL A 193 2.16 -19.72 -4.06
N VAL A 194 1.87 -20.32 -2.90
CA VAL A 194 2.35 -21.66 -2.53
C VAL A 194 1.87 -22.71 -3.53
N PHE A 195 0.57 -22.71 -3.86
CA PHE A 195 0.02 -23.58 -4.89
C PHE A 195 0.74 -23.41 -6.23
N SER A 196 0.94 -22.17 -6.68
CA SER A 196 1.55 -21.86 -7.98
C SER A 196 3.00 -22.34 -8.06
N ILE A 197 3.76 -22.24 -6.97
CA ILE A 197 5.13 -22.76 -6.88
C ILE A 197 5.16 -24.29 -6.97
N LEU A 198 4.31 -24.97 -6.18
CA LEU A 198 4.22 -26.43 -6.19
C LEU A 198 3.76 -26.95 -7.56
N PHE A 199 2.78 -26.27 -8.16
CA PHE A 199 2.33 -26.57 -9.52
C PHE A 199 3.44 -26.38 -10.54
N ALA A 200 4.20 -25.28 -10.48
CA ALA A 200 5.30 -25.03 -11.39
C ALA A 200 6.44 -26.05 -11.22
N MET A 201 6.75 -26.45 -9.98
CA MET A 201 7.69 -27.53 -9.70
C MET A 201 7.25 -28.85 -10.30
N ALA A 202 5.99 -29.24 -10.11
CA ALA A 202 5.44 -30.45 -10.72
C ALA A 202 5.51 -30.37 -12.25
N LEU A 203 5.18 -29.22 -12.82
CA LEU A 203 5.23 -28.97 -14.26
C LEU A 203 6.66 -29.10 -14.84
N VAL A 204 7.71 -28.70 -14.10
CA VAL A 204 9.11 -28.89 -14.51
C VAL A 204 9.46 -30.38 -14.66
N LEU A 205 8.89 -31.24 -13.81
CA LEU A 205 9.12 -32.69 -13.81
C LEU A 205 8.37 -33.43 -14.95
N VAL A 206 7.41 -32.76 -15.59
CA VAL A 206 6.64 -33.32 -16.72
C VAL A 206 7.48 -33.27 -18.00
N PRO A 207 7.42 -34.32 -18.86
CA PRO A 207 8.10 -34.32 -20.15
C PRO A 207 7.75 -33.10 -21.01
N GLU A 208 8.73 -32.59 -21.75
CA GLU A 208 8.62 -31.32 -22.48
C GLU A 208 7.39 -31.22 -23.38
N THR A 209 7.04 -32.32 -24.08
CA THR A 209 5.88 -32.38 -24.99
C THR A 209 4.54 -32.11 -24.28
N LYS A 210 4.43 -32.47 -23.00
CA LYS A 210 3.23 -32.24 -22.17
C LYS A 210 3.33 -30.96 -21.36
N ARG A 211 4.55 -30.54 -21.00
CA ARG A 211 4.82 -29.27 -20.31
C ARG A 211 4.58 -28.05 -21.19
N ARG A 212 5.03 -28.09 -22.44
CA ARG A 212 5.05 -26.93 -23.36
C ARG A 212 3.68 -26.28 -23.57
N PRO A 213 2.57 -27.01 -23.77
CA PRO A 213 1.24 -26.39 -23.91
C PRO A 213 0.81 -25.64 -22.65
N MET A 214 1.07 -26.19 -21.47
CA MET A 214 0.73 -25.54 -20.19
C MET A 214 1.56 -24.28 -19.96
N LEU A 215 2.85 -24.33 -20.30
CA LEU A 215 3.72 -23.16 -20.22
C LEU A 215 3.26 -22.05 -21.19
N ALA A 216 2.97 -22.39 -22.45
CA ALA A 216 2.48 -21.43 -23.44
C ALA A 216 1.13 -20.79 -23.04
N PHE A 217 0.24 -21.57 -22.40
CA PHE A 217 -0.98 -21.07 -21.79
C PHE A 217 -0.68 -20.07 -20.67
N ALA A 218 0.23 -20.41 -19.74
CA ALA A 218 0.62 -19.52 -18.65
C ALA A 218 1.29 -18.23 -19.17
N GLU A 219 2.12 -18.31 -20.21
CA GLU A 219 2.71 -17.13 -20.86
C GLU A 219 1.61 -16.21 -21.41
N SER A 220 0.71 -16.76 -22.22
CA SER A 220 -0.42 -16.02 -22.81
C SER A 220 -1.32 -15.42 -21.73
N LEU A 221 -1.59 -16.17 -20.65
CA LEU A 221 -2.38 -15.72 -19.53
C LEU A 221 -1.70 -14.55 -18.81
N SER A 222 -0.38 -14.62 -18.57
CA SER A 222 0.36 -13.54 -17.90
C SER A 222 0.30 -12.24 -18.70
N GLU A 223 0.54 -12.29 -20.01
CA GLU A 223 0.48 -11.11 -20.88
C GLU A 223 -0.93 -10.53 -20.95
N THR A 224 -1.94 -11.41 -21.00
CA THR A 224 -3.35 -11.00 -20.96
C THR A 224 -3.69 -10.32 -19.63
N MET A 225 -3.21 -10.85 -18.51
CA MET A 225 -3.46 -10.27 -17.18
C MET A 225 -2.73 -8.94 -16.96
N PHE A 226 -1.54 -8.74 -17.53
CA PHE A 226 -0.90 -7.42 -17.56
C PHE A 226 -1.71 -6.41 -18.39
N LYS A 227 -2.24 -6.80 -19.55
CA LYS A 227 -3.14 -5.92 -20.32
C LYS A 227 -4.45 -5.65 -19.58
N PHE A 228 -5.02 -6.65 -18.92
CA PHE A 228 -6.22 -6.47 -18.10
C PHE A 228 -5.95 -5.52 -16.93
N THR A 229 -4.79 -5.64 -16.28
CA THR A 229 -4.32 -4.68 -15.28
C THR A 229 -4.36 -3.27 -15.82
N ASN A 230 -3.75 -3.01 -16.98
CA ASN A 230 -3.77 -1.68 -17.61
C ASN A 230 -5.18 -1.15 -17.88
N ILE A 231 -6.11 -2.01 -18.29
CA ILE A 231 -7.51 -1.61 -18.51
C ILE A 231 -8.17 -1.17 -17.19
N VAL A 232 -8.05 -1.99 -16.14
CA VAL A 232 -8.63 -1.67 -14.83
C VAL A 232 -7.99 -0.41 -14.23
N MET A 233 -6.71 -0.17 -14.49
CA MET A 233 -6.00 1.00 -14.01
C MET A 233 -6.56 2.32 -14.55
N TYR A 234 -7.25 2.35 -15.71
CA TYR A 234 -7.97 3.55 -16.15
C TYR A 234 -9.12 3.95 -15.21
N ALA A 235 -9.68 3.01 -14.44
CA ALA A 235 -10.68 3.30 -13.41
C ALA A 235 -10.06 3.78 -12.08
N ALA A 236 -8.74 3.66 -11.91
CA ALA A 236 -8.05 4.01 -10.66
C ALA A 236 -8.33 5.44 -10.18
N PRO A 237 -8.29 6.50 -11.03
CA PRO A 237 -8.59 7.87 -10.59
C PRO A 237 -9.96 8.01 -9.93
N ILE A 238 -10.98 7.32 -10.46
CA ILE A 238 -12.36 7.37 -9.96
C ILE A 238 -12.48 6.57 -8.65
N GLY A 239 -11.85 5.38 -8.61
CA GLY A 239 -11.82 4.55 -7.40
C GLY A 239 -11.13 5.25 -6.24
N VAL A 240 -9.96 5.85 -6.50
CA VAL A 240 -9.18 6.65 -5.55
C VAL A 240 -9.98 7.86 -5.07
N PHE A 241 -10.64 8.59 -5.98
CA PHE A 241 -11.51 9.70 -5.62
C PHE A 241 -12.59 9.29 -4.60
N GLY A 242 -13.34 8.23 -4.88
CA GLY A 242 -14.41 7.79 -3.98
C GLY A 242 -13.91 7.22 -2.65
N ALA A 243 -12.77 6.51 -2.67
CA ALA A 243 -12.14 6.00 -1.45
C ALA A 243 -11.71 7.13 -0.51
N VAL A 244 -10.96 8.11 -1.04
CA VAL A 244 -10.47 9.25 -0.25
C VAL A 244 -11.62 10.15 0.20
N ALA A 245 -12.62 10.40 -0.65
CA ALA A 245 -13.81 11.16 -0.27
C ALA A 245 -14.53 10.51 0.91
N TYR A 246 -14.78 9.20 0.84
CA TYR A 246 -15.37 8.46 1.95
C TYR A 246 -14.52 8.58 3.23
N THR A 247 -13.21 8.34 3.15
CA THR A 247 -12.33 8.38 4.32
C THR A 247 -12.35 9.75 5.00
N VAL A 248 -12.24 10.84 4.24
CA VAL A 248 -12.25 12.20 4.79
C VAL A 248 -13.65 12.58 5.30
N GLY A 249 -14.70 12.26 4.56
CA GLY A 249 -16.08 12.60 4.93
C GLY A 249 -16.63 11.79 6.11
N HIS A 250 -16.19 10.54 6.28
CA HIS A 250 -16.63 9.67 7.37
C HIS A 250 -15.87 9.93 8.67
N LEU A 251 -14.55 10.06 8.59
CA LEU A 251 -13.72 10.26 9.78
C LEU A 251 -13.78 11.71 10.28
N GLY A 252 -14.07 12.68 9.40
CA GLY A 252 -14.11 14.10 9.73
C GLY A 252 -12.75 14.66 10.15
N LEU A 253 -12.59 15.99 10.14
CA LEU A 253 -11.35 16.61 10.62
C LEU A 253 -11.22 16.63 12.15
N GLU A 254 -12.32 16.43 12.88
CA GLU A 254 -12.37 16.56 14.34
C GLU A 254 -11.74 15.37 15.08
N VAL A 255 -11.77 14.16 14.50
CA VAL A 255 -11.11 12.96 15.04
C VAL A 255 -9.58 13.09 15.00
N PHE A 256 -9.06 13.99 14.16
CA PHE A 256 -7.63 14.19 14.02
C PHE A 256 -7.00 14.92 15.20
N LEU A 257 -7.69 15.76 15.96
CA LEU A 257 -7.03 16.60 16.98
C LEU A 257 -6.32 15.79 18.09
N PRO A 258 -6.95 14.79 18.73
CA PRO A 258 -6.28 13.95 19.73
C PRO A 258 -5.28 12.96 19.11
N LEU A 259 -5.53 12.51 17.88
CA LEU A 259 -4.68 11.53 17.18
C LEU A 259 -3.58 12.18 16.32
N LEU A 260 -3.54 13.52 16.23
CA LEU A 260 -2.62 14.25 15.37
C LEU A 260 -1.18 13.97 15.76
N LYS A 261 -0.92 13.93 17.07
CA LYS A 261 0.41 13.65 17.62
C LYS A 261 0.84 12.23 17.26
N LEU A 262 -0.07 11.26 17.30
CA LEU A 262 0.19 9.88 16.89
C LEU A 262 0.48 9.80 15.38
N LEU A 263 -0.37 10.44 14.58
CA LEU A 263 -0.26 10.46 13.13
C LEU A 263 1.02 11.16 12.67
N ALA A 264 1.37 12.30 13.26
CA ALA A 264 2.61 13.02 13.01
C ALA A 264 3.82 12.16 13.37
N THR A 265 3.78 11.48 14.53
CA THR A 265 4.83 10.54 14.94
C THR A 265 5.00 9.42 13.89
N LEU A 266 3.89 8.84 13.42
CA LEU A 266 3.90 7.80 12.39
C LEU A 266 4.56 8.29 11.10
N TYR A 267 4.14 9.44 10.55
CA TYR A 267 4.70 9.95 9.29
C TYR A 267 6.18 10.34 9.41
N VAL A 268 6.60 10.90 10.55
CA VAL A 268 8.02 11.17 10.83
C VAL A 268 8.80 9.86 10.88
N ALA A 269 8.31 8.86 11.60
CA ALA A 269 8.93 7.54 11.69
C ALA A 269 9.02 6.83 10.33
N LEU A 270 7.95 6.86 9.52
CA LEU A 270 7.95 6.34 8.15
C LEU A 270 8.97 7.07 7.27
N THR A 271 9.09 8.40 7.39
CA THR A 271 10.07 9.18 6.64
C THR A 271 11.49 8.79 7.04
N ILE A 272 11.76 8.65 8.35
CA ILE A 272 13.05 8.17 8.88
C ILE A 272 13.34 6.76 8.37
N PHE A 273 12.35 5.86 8.35
CA PHE A 273 12.52 4.50 7.84
C PHE A 273 12.83 4.50 6.33
N ILE A 274 12.08 5.25 5.51
CA ILE A 274 12.32 5.33 4.07
C ILE A 274 13.71 5.91 3.78
N VAL A 275 14.06 7.05 4.38
CA VAL A 275 15.32 7.76 4.10
C VAL A 275 16.52 7.10 4.78
N GLY A 276 16.34 6.56 5.98
CA GLY A 276 17.40 5.99 6.80
C GLY A 276 17.65 4.50 6.60
N VAL A 277 16.68 3.76 6.03
CA VAL A 277 16.80 2.31 5.81
C VAL A 277 16.65 1.98 4.33
N LEU A 278 15.51 2.27 3.71
CA LEU A 278 15.24 1.83 2.33
C LEU A 278 16.13 2.53 1.29
N VAL A 279 16.34 3.85 1.40
CA VAL A 279 17.21 4.59 0.47
C VAL A 279 18.68 4.14 0.53
N PRO A 280 19.29 3.95 1.72
CA PRO A 280 20.61 3.34 1.82
C PRO A 280 20.68 1.94 1.22
N ILE A 281 19.68 1.08 1.45
CA ILE A 281 19.62 -0.25 0.83
C ILE A 281 19.65 -0.13 -0.70
N LEU A 282 18.81 0.75 -1.29
CA LEU A 282 18.81 1.01 -2.73
C LEU A 282 20.18 1.51 -3.23
N HIS A 283 20.83 2.38 -2.46
CA HIS A 283 22.16 2.92 -2.78
C HIS A 283 23.23 1.82 -2.79
N PHE A 284 23.30 1.00 -1.73
CA PHE A 284 24.27 -0.09 -1.63
C PHE A 284 24.02 -1.19 -2.67
N ALA A 285 22.75 -1.45 -3.01
CA ALA A 285 22.37 -2.36 -4.08
C ALA A 285 22.67 -1.82 -5.49
N ARG A 286 23.12 -0.55 -5.60
CA ARG A 286 23.41 0.15 -6.87
C ARG A 286 22.21 0.19 -7.83
N ILE A 287 20.99 0.27 -7.27
CA ILE A 287 19.76 0.40 -8.06
C ILE A 287 19.63 1.85 -8.53
N PRO A 288 19.27 2.10 -9.81
CA PRO A 288 19.09 3.46 -10.31
C PRO A 288 17.92 4.16 -9.61
N MET A 289 18.22 4.98 -8.60
CA MET A 289 17.23 5.63 -7.72
C MET A 289 16.12 6.34 -8.50
N LYS A 290 16.50 7.14 -9.51
CA LYS A 290 15.54 7.90 -10.31
C LYS A 290 14.54 7.00 -11.03
N ALA A 291 15.01 5.91 -11.63
CA ALA A 291 14.16 4.96 -12.33
C ALA A 291 13.27 4.19 -11.34
N PHE A 292 13.83 3.79 -10.19
CA PHE A 292 13.06 3.12 -9.13
C PHE A 292 11.93 4.00 -8.58
N PHE A 293 12.21 5.25 -8.20
CA PHE A 293 11.17 6.16 -7.71
C PHE A 293 10.09 6.43 -8.75
N GLN A 294 10.47 6.60 -10.02
CA GLN A 294 9.51 6.76 -11.11
C GLN A 294 8.59 5.53 -11.26
N ALA A 295 9.15 4.32 -11.17
CA ALA A 295 8.38 3.08 -11.22
C ALA A 295 7.52 2.85 -9.96
N ALA A 296 7.98 3.30 -8.79
CA ALA A 296 7.27 3.11 -7.52
C ALA A 296 6.15 4.16 -7.29
N THR A 297 6.25 5.35 -7.90
CA THR A 297 5.32 6.46 -7.65
C THR A 297 3.86 6.07 -7.88
N GLU A 298 3.57 5.37 -8.97
CA GLU A 298 2.20 4.99 -9.31
C GLU A 298 1.61 3.92 -8.36
N PRO A 299 2.27 2.77 -8.12
CA PRO A 299 1.84 1.82 -7.09
C PRO A 299 1.67 2.46 -5.71
N VAL A 300 2.62 3.31 -5.26
CA VAL A 300 2.53 4.00 -3.97
C VAL A 300 1.33 4.94 -3.91
N SER A 301 1.05 5.67 -4.99
CA SER A 301 -0.11 6.57 -5.06
C SER A 301 -1.42 5.80 -4.95
N ILE A 302 -1.52 4.64 -5.60
CA ILE A 302 -2.68 3.75 -5.50
C ILE A 302 -2.83 3.25 -4.06
N GLY A 303 -1.75 2.73 -3.46
CA GLY A 303 -1.78 2.16 -2.11
C GLY A 303 -2.14 3.20 -1.05
N PHE A 304 -1.59 4.42 -1.16
CA PHE A 304 -1.94 5.54 -0.30
C PHE A 304 -3.43 5.90 -0.40
N ALA A 305 -3.95 5.95 -1.62
CA ALA A 305 -5.32 6.34 -1.88
C ALA A 305 -6.37 5.28 -1.51
N THR A 306 -6.05 4.00 -1.67
CA THR A 306 -6.99 2.90 -1.42
C THR A 306 -6.80 2.22 -0.08
N ALA A 307 -5.74 2.58 0.65
CA ALA A 307 -5.31 1.91 1.88
C ALA A 307 -5.17 0.38 1.71
N SER A 308 -4.81 -0.08 0.50
CA SER A 308 -4.76 -1.49 0.16
C SER A 308 -3.48 -1.83 -0.60
N SER A 309 -2.58 -2.59 0.05
CA SER A 309 -1.38 -3.12 -0.61
C SER A 309 -1.75 -4.06 -1.77
N GLU A 310 -2.88 -4.77 -1.65
CA GLU A 310 -3.44 -5.67 -2.66
C GLU A 310 -3.74 -4.91 -3.96
N ALA A 311 -4.30 -3.70 -3.85
CA ALA A 311 -4.62 -2.85 -4.99
C ALA A 311 -3.40 -2.44 -5.83
N THR A 312 -2.22 -2.44 -5.22
CA THR A 312 -0.96 -1.98 -5.85
C THR A 312 -0.22 -3.10 -6.55
N LEU A 313 -0.45 -4.35 -6.14
CA LEU A 313 0.39 -5.49 -6.50
C LEU A 313 0.51 -5.71 -8.01
N PRO A 314 -0.58 -5.72 -8.81
CA PRO A 314 -0.46 -5.92 -10.26
C PRO A 314 0.39 -4.86 -10.94
N ARG A 315 0.24 -3.59 -10.54
CA ARG A 315 1.01 -2.49 -11.12
C ARG A 315 2.46 -2.48 -10.67
N ALA A 316 2.72 -2.83 -9.41
CA ALA A 316 4.07 -3.01 -8.89
C ALA A 316 4.81 -4.10 -9.67
N MET A 317 4.15 -5.23 -9.95
CA MET A 317 4.72 -6.31 -10.75
C MET A 317 5.09 -5.85 -12.17
N GLU A 318 4.15 -5.21 -12.86
CA GLU A 318 4.39 -4.70 -14.23
C GLU A 318 5.53 -3.68 -14.27
N ASN A 319 5.56 -2.74 -13.31
CA ASN A 319 6.59 -1.70 -13.26
C ASN A 319 7.98 -2.28 -12.94
N MET A 320 8.07 -3.31 -12.09
CA MET A 320 9.35 -3.97 -11.80
C MET A 320 9.83 -4.83 -12.99
N GLU A 321 8.94 -5.53 -13.70
CA GLU A 321 9.31 -6.19 -14.95
C GLU A 321 9.78 -5.19 -16.01
N GLY A 322 9.09 -4.06 -16.15
CA GLY A 322 9.46 -2.98 -17.07
C GLY A 322 10.80 -2.32 -16.75
N LEU A 323 11.22 -2.35 -15.48
CA LEU A 323 12.57 -1.95 -15.05
C LEU A 323 13.67 -2.97 -15.36
N GLY A 324 13.30 -4.17 -15.84
CA GLY A 324 14.22 -5.25 -16.18
C GLY A 324 14.46 -6.26 -15.05
N VAL A 325 13.65 -6.26 -14.00
CA VAL A 325 13.72 -7.31 -12.96
C VAL A 325 13.22 -8.63 -13.56
N PRO A 326 13.93 -9.76 -13.40
CA PRO A 326 13.50 -11.04 -13.94
C PRO A 326 12.10 -11.42 -13.45
N ARG A 327 11.24 -11.93 -14.36
CA ARG A 327 9.84 -12.32 -14.06
C ARG A 327 9.73 -13.23 -12.84
N GLU A 328 10.57 -14.26 -12.76
CA GLU A 328 10.65 -15.18 -11.62
C GLU A 328 10.94 -14.49 -10.28
N THR A 329 11.67 -13.37 -10.30
CA THR A 329 11.95 -12.56 -9.10
C THR A 329 10.74 -11.70 -8.74
N VAL A 330 10.14 -11.04 -9.72
CA VAL A 330 8.93 -10.21 -9.51
C VAL A 330 7.78 -11.07 -8.98
N ALA A 331 7.53 -12.20 -9.62
CA ALA A 331 6.45 -13.13 -9.33
C ALA A 331 6.51 -13.73 -7.93
N PHE A 332 7.72 -13.89 -7.40
CA PHE A 332 7.93 -14.46 -6.08
C PHE A 332 8.03 -13.36 -5.01
N VAL A 333 8.94 -12.41 -5.19
CA VAL A 333 9.31 -11.47 -4.13
C VAL A 333 8.19 -10.49 -3.81
N LEU A 334 7.49 -9.94 -4.81
CA LEU A 334 6.43 -8.96 -4.54
C LEU A 334 5.20 -9.59 -3.84
N PRO A 335 4.68 -10.76 -4.26
CA PRO A 335 3.52 -11.37 -3.60
C PRO A 335 3.86 -11.92 -2.21
N THR A 336 5.05 -12.52 -2.04
CA THR A 336 5.51 -12.92 -0.71
C THR A 336 5.75 -11.71 0.18
N GLY A 337 6.32 -10.63 -0.35
CA GLY A 337 6.51 -9.37 0.38
C GLY A 337 5.18 -8.71 0.76
N TYR A 338 4.15 -8.82 -0.07
CA TYR A 338 2.80 -8.37 0.29
C TYR A 338 2.29 -9.03 1.57
N SER A 339 2.55 -10.32 1.76
CA SER A 339 2.10 -11.05 2.96
C SER A 339 3.05 -10.97 4.15
N PHE A 340 4.36 -11.00 3.92
CA PHE A 340 5.37 -11.11 4.98
C PHE A 340 6.16 -9.83 5.26
N ASN A 341 6.18 -8.86 4.33
CA ASN A 341 6.98 -7.63 4.45
C ASN A 341 6.09 -6.39 4.56
N MET A 342 5.25 -6.36 5.58
CA MET A 342 4.36 -5.23 5.84
C MET A 342 5.02 -4.17 6.74
N ASP A 343 6.22 -3.69 6.37
CA ASP A 343 7.05 -2.81 7.20
C ASP A 343 6.30 -1.59 7.78
N GLY A 344 5.46 -0.94 6.96
CA GLY A 344 4.65 0.20 7.41
C GLY A 344 3.59 -0.19 8.44
N ALA A 345 2.99 -1.37 8.30
CA ALA A 345 2.03 -1.90 9.27
C ALA A 345 2.74 -2.33 10.56
N SER A 346 3.88 -3.02 10.47
CA SER A 346 4.68 -3.42 11.63
C SER A 346 5.17 -2.20 12.42
N LEU A 347 5.66 -1.17 11.73
CA LEU A 347 6.02 0.11 12.33
C LEU A 347 4.80 0.76 13.00
N TYR A 348 3.64 0.83 12.33
CA TYR A 348 2.42 1.37 12.93
C TYR A 348 1.97 0.57 14.15
N GLN A 349 1.98 -0.76 14.10
CA GLN A 349 1.57 -1.65 15.19
C GLN A 349 2.45 -1.45 16.42
N SER A 350 3.78 -1.38 16.24
CA SER A 350 4.72 -1.10 17.34
C SER A 350 4.41 0.23 18.04
N LEU A 351 4.08 1.26 17.27
CA LEU A 351 3.76 2.60 17.75
C LEU A 351 2.36 2.65 18.39
N ALA A 352 1.36 2.00 17.78
CA ALA A 352 -0.01 1.97 18.26
C ALA A 352 -0.13 1.20 19.57
N LEU A 353 0.60 0.09 19.71
CA LEU A 353 0.66 -0.68 20.95
C LEU A 353 1.09 0.20 22.13
N ILE A 354 2.22 0.89 22.00
CA ILE A 354 2.74 1.73 23.08
C ILE A 354 1.89 2.99 23.27
N PHE A 355 1.29 3.52 22.21
CA PHE A 355 0.31 4.60 22.33
C PHE A 355 -0.86 4.20 23.23
N VAL A 356 -1.43 3.00 23.05
CA VAL A 356 -2.54 2.51 23.89
C VAL A 356 -2.09 2.36 25.35
N VAL A 357 -0.89 1.85 25.57
CA VAL A 357 -0.31 1.74 26.93
C VAL A 357 -0.16 3.13 27.58
N GLN A 358 0.37 4.10 26.86
CA GLN A 358 0.50 5.50 27.32
C GLN A 358 -0.88 6.14 27.60
N ALA A 359 -1.84 5.95 26.69
CA ALA A 359 -3.20 6.49 26.83
C ALA A 359 -3.98 5.85 27.98
N ALA A 360 -3.70 4.58 28.29
CA ALA A 360 -4.25 3.88 29.45
C ALA A 360 -3.57 4.25 30.77
N GLY A 361 -2.51 5.08 30.75
CA GLY A 361 -1.71 5.41 31.93
C GLY A 361 -0.94 4.21 32.50
N LEU A 362 -0.72 3.16 31.69
CA LEU A 362 0.01 1.97 32.10
C LEU A 362 1.51 2.20 31.93
N HIS A 363 2.28 1.83 32.95
CA HIS A 363 3.74 1.86 32.88
C HIS A 363 4.26 0.47 32.53
N VAL A 364 4.85 0.34 31.34
CA VAL A 364 5.58 -0.86 30.90
C VAL A 364 7.06 -0.54 30.78
N THR A 365 7.89 -1.44 31.28
CA THR A 365 9.36 -1.28 31.20
C THR A 365 9.84 -1.44 29.77
N PHE A 366 10.99 -0.88 29.42
CA PHE A 366 11.56 -1.03 28.07
C PHE A 366 11.75 -2.51 27.68
N GLY A 367 12.14 -3.37 28.62
CA GLY A 367 12.24 -4.82 28.37
C GLY A 367 10.89 -5.46 28.02
N GLN A 368 9.80 -5.06 28.68
CA GLN A 368 8.46 -5.51 28.32
C GLN A 368 8.03 -5.00 26.94
N GLN A 369 8.37 -3.75 26.61
CA GLN A 369 8.08 -3.21 25.28
C GLN A 369 8.76 -4.02 24.17
N VAL A 370 10.04 -4.37 24.36
CA VAL A 370 10.79 -5.21 23.40
C VAL A 370 10.22 -6.62 23.30
N ILE A 371 9.68 -7.19 24.40
CA ILE A 371 9.03 -8.52 24.37
C ILE A 371 7.67 -8.48 23.66
N MET A 372 6.99 -7.34 23.67
CA MET A 372 5.70 -7.17 23.00
C MET A 372 5.83 -6.89 21.49
N LEU A 373 7.01 -6.44 21.05
CA LEU A 373 7.41 -6.42 19.65
C LEU A 373 7.79 -7.82 19.20
#